data_AF-A0A1L9P0R0-F1
#
_entry.id   AF-A0A1L9P0R0-F1
#
_cell.length_a   1.000
_cell.length_b   1.000
_cell.length_c   1.000
_cell.angle_alpha   90.00
_cell.angle_beta   90.00
_cell.angle_gamma   90.00
#
_symmetry.space_group_name_H-M   'P 1'
#
loop_
_entity.id
_entity.type
_entity.pdbx_description
1 polymer ?
#
loop_
_entity_poly.entity_id
_entity_poly.type
_entity_poly.pdbx_seq_one_letter_code
_entity_poly.pdbx_strand_id
1 'polypeptide(L)'
;MRVALTGGFTGIGASVAQKLKAAGHHVTAFDIGDPGEHVDHWIKTDLSDPSSIADALAAAEGPFDALINNAGLPPREGLAEVVLKVNYIGLCTFLDGMLDKLASGAAVVNTASRAGAGWRENLDQVKALMALQGDNVADFIADQKMDATRAYNLSKEAVIVMTMARAEDMTARGLRMNSASPAAVSTGILDDFVAAFGEKVAANIARVGRPGLPEEVADVIIFLASPESAWIKGQDIAIDGGMSAMAMSDALGLT
;
A
#
# COMPACT_ATOMS: atom_id res chain seq x y z
N MET A 1 12.80 9.22 14.02
CA MET A 1 11.32 9.12 13.87
C MET A 1 10.84 7.87 14.59
N ARG A 2 9.66 7.91 15.19
CA ARG A 2 8.88 6.74 15.61
C ARG A 2 7.92 6.38 14.48
N VAL A 3 8.03 5.18 13.93
CA VAL A 3 7.30 4.76 12.72
C VAL A 3 6.41 3.57 13.03
N ALA A 4 5.13 3.68 12.68
CA ALA A 4 4.21 2.55 12.61
C ALA A 4 4.25 1.97 11.19
N LEU A 5 4.48 0.67 11.05
CA LEU A 5 4.64 0.00 9.76
C LEU A 5 3.77 -1.26 9.70
N THR A 6 2.79 -1.30 8.80
CA THR A 6 2.08 -2.56 8.51
C THR A 6 2.86 -3.36 7.46
N GLY A 7 2.89 -4.69 7.58
CA GLY A 7 3.53 -5.54 6.56
C GLY A 7 5.06 -5.51 6.60
N GLY A 8 5.65 -5.43 7.81
CA GLY A 8 7.09 -5.35 8.03
C GLY A 8 7.84 -6.69 7.96
N PHE A 9 7.15 -7.82 7.83
CA PHE A 9 7.77 -9.16 7.91
C PHE A 9 8.56 -9.56 6.66
N THR A 10 8.12 -9.16 5.46
CA THR A 10 8.78 -9.56 4.19
C THR A 10 8.78 -8.44 3.14
N GLY A 11 9.56 -8.64 2.07
CA GLY A 11 9.53 -7.82 0.87
C GLY A 11 9.86 -6.35 1.12
N ILE A 12 9.02 -5.46 0.58
CA ILE A 12 9.20 -4.00 0.68
C ILE A 12 9.20 -3.55 2.14
N GLY A 13 8.25 -4.01 2.95
CA GLY A 13 8.12 -3.57 4.34
C GLY A 13 9.29 -4.02 5.20
N ALA A 14 9.81 -5.24 5.00
CA ALA A 14 11.05 -5.67 5.66
C ALA A 14 12.24 -4.75 5.30
N SER A 15 12.33 -4.34 4.04
CA SER A 15 13.38 -3.41 3.59
C SER A 15 13.22 -2.01 4.20
N VAL A 16 11.98 -1.52 4.34
CA VAL A 16 11.68 -0.28 5.07
C VAL A 16 12.10 -0.39 6.52
N ALA A 17 11.71 -1.47 7.21
CA ALA A 17 12.02 -1.72 8.62
C ALA A 17 13.54 -1.75 8.85
N GLN A 18 14.26 -2.54 8.06
CA GLN A 18 15.71 -2.66 8.13
C GLN A 18 16.41 -1.31 7.92
N LYS A 19 16.02 -0.55 6.89
CA LYS A 19 16.63 0.76 6.60
C LYS A 19 16.36 1.79 7.69
N LEU A 20 15.12 1.86 8.19
CA LEU A 20 14.77 2.75 9.30
C LEU A 20 15.54 2.40 10.58
N LYS A 21 15.64 1.12 10.95
CA LYS A 21 16.43 0.68 12.10
C LYS A 21 17.91 1.00 11.94
N ALA A 22 18.49 0.74 10.78
CA ALA A 22 19.88 1.04 10.49
C ALA A 22 20.19 2.55 10.59
N ALA A 23 19.22 3.40 10.27
CA ALA A 23 19.30 4.85 10.42
C ALA A 23 18.94 5.36 11.84
N GLY A 24 18.72 4.46 12.81
CA GLY A 24 18.46 4.82 14.22
C GLY A 24 17.03 5.27 14.51
N HIS A 25 16.07 5.00 13.61
CA HIS A 25 14.65 5.23 13.85
C HIS A 25 14.06 4.11 14.71
N HIS A 26 12.94 4.41 15.36
CA HIS A 26 12.21 3.46 16.18
C HIS A 26 11.03 2.91 15.38
N VAL A 27 10.94 1.60 15.21
CA VAL A 27 9.94 0.95 14.33
C VAL A 27 9.04 0.04 15.14
N THR A 28 7.74 0.30 15.09
CA THR A 28 6.70 -0.63 15.54
C THR A 28 6.05 -1.26 14.32
N ALA A 29 6.21 -2.57 14.15
CA ALA A 29 5.59 -3.31 13.06
C ALA A 29 4.28 -3.98 13.48
N PHE A 30 3.34 -3.96 12.53
CA PHE A 30 2.03 -4.59 12.60
C PHE A 30 1.95 -5.62 11.49
N ASP A 31 2.08 -6.89 11.84
CA ASP A 31 2.18 -7.97 10.85
C ASP A 31 1.72 -9.30 11.45
N ILE A 32 1.26 -10.22 10.62
CA ILE A 32 0.92 -11.58 11.05
C ILE A 32 2.17 -12.39 11.42
N GLY A 33 3.32 -12.07 10.81
CA GLY A 33 4.63 -12.68 11.07
C GLY A 33 5.56 -11.78 11.89
N ASP A 34 6.50 -12.39 12.60
CA ASP A 34 7.49 -11.70 13.43
C ASP A 34 8.68 -11.19 12.58
N PRO A 35 8.85 -9.86 12.39
CA PRO A 35 9.95 -9.28 11.63
C PRO A 35 11.33 -9.36 12.33
N GLY A 36 11.39 -9.88 13.56
CA GLY A 36 12.63 -10.14 14.28
C GLY A 36 13.39 -8.86 14.66
N GLU A 37 14.72 -8.89 14.52
CA GLU A 37 15.61 -7.80 14.97
C GLU A 37 15.51 -6.51 14.14
N HIS A 38 14.73 -6.52 13.05
CA HIS A 38 14.55 -5.37 12.17
C HIS A 38 13.48 -4.38 12.66
N VAL A 39 12.97 -4.55 13.88
CA VAL A 39 12.02 -3.62 14.53
C VAL A 39 12.31 -3.49 16.02
N ASP A 40 11.73 -2.47 16.67
CA ASP A 40 11.78 -2.31 18.13
C ASP A 40 10.62 -3.03 18.82
N HIS A 41 9.45 -2.99 18.18
CA HIS A 41 8.26 -3.67 18.65
C HIS A 41 7.55 -4.37 17.49
N TRP A 42 7.01 -5.54 17.77
CA TRP A 42 6.10 -6.25 16.88
C TRP A 42 4.77 -6.46 17.58
N ILE A 43 3.70 -6.11 16.90
CA ILE A 43 2.32 -6.36 17.31
C ILE A 43 1.73 -7.27 16.24
N LYS A 44 1.26 -8.45 16.65
CA LYS A 44 0.62 -9.37 15.72
C LYS A 44 -0.69 -8.74 15.21
N THR A 45 -0.83 -8.60 13.90
CA THR A 45 -2.00 -7.94 13.31
C THR A 45 -2.42 -8.58 12.00
N ASP A 46 -3.64 -9.12 11.96
CA ASP A 46 -4.31 -9.57 10.75
C ASP A 46 -5.28 -8.49 10.27
N LEU A 47 -4.97 -7.82 9.15
CA LEU A 47 -5.82 -6.77 8.59
C LEU A 47 -7.12 -7.29 7.95
N SER A 48 -7.31 -8.61 7.86
CA SER A 48 -8.59 -9.18 7.43
C SER A 48 -9.59 -9.37 8.58
N ASP A 49 -9.14 -9.23 9.82
CA ASP A 49 -9.92 -9.44 11.05
C ASP A 49 -10.10 -8.12 11.82
N PRO A 50 -11.33 -7.57 11.88
CA PRO A 50 -11.62 -6.34 12.64
C PRO A 50 -11.24 -6.42 14.11
N SER A 51 -11.32 -7.60 14.74
CA SER A 51 -10.95 -7.76 16.15
C SER A 51 -9.43 -7.69 16.33
N SER A 52 -8.67 -8.31 15.42
CA SER A 52 -7.21 -8.18 15.40
C SER A 52 -6.76 -6.74 15.16
N ILE A 53 -7.44 -5.99 14.29
CA ILE A 53 -7.17 -4.55 14.10
C ILE A 53 -7.44 -3.78 15.40
N ALA A 54 -8.57 -4.03 16.07
CA ALA A 54 -8.91 -3.34 17.32
C ALA A 54 -7.88 -3.60 18.43
N ASP A 55 -7.46 -4.85 18.60
CA ASP A 55 -6.43 -5.23 19.57
C ASP A 55 -5.09 -4.56 19.27
N ALA A 56 -4.70 -4.53 17.99
CA ALA A 56 -3.47 -3.87 17.55
C ALA A 56 -3.49 -2.36 17.80
N LEU A 57 -4.63 -1.70 17.54
CA LEU A 57 -4.82 -0.28 17.83
C LEU A 57 -4.79 0.01 19.34
N ALA A 58 -5.33 -0.88 20.17
CA ALA A 58 -5.25 -0.76 21.62
C ALA A 58 -3.80 -0.87 22.13
N ALA A 59 -3.00 -1.77 21.54
CA ALA A 59 -1.59 -1.97 21.88
C ALA A 59 -0.64 -0.91 21.27
N ALA A 60 -1.08 -0.15 20.27
CA ALA A 60 -0.25 0.86 19.59
C ALA A 60 -0.01 2.10 20.47
N GLU A 61 1.21 2.26 20.95
CA GLU A 61 1.63 3.40 21.79
C GLU A 61 2.32 4.51 20.97
N GLY A 62 1.56 5.57 20.67
CA GLY A 62 2.06 6.76 19.97
C GLY A 62 2.81 7.78 20.87
N PRO A 63 3.00 9.03 20.42
CA PRO A 63 2.72 9.48 19.06
C PRO A 63 3.74 8.92 18.05
N PHE A 64 3.28 8.62 16.85
CA PHE A 64 4.11 8.22 15.70
C PHE A 64 4.35 9.40 14.77
N ASP A 65 5.59 9.56 14.31
CA ASP A 65 5.96 10.59 13.32
C ASP A 65 5.57 10.17 11.89
N ALA A 66 5.41 8.86 11.66
CA ALA A 66 4.93 8.33 10.39
C ALA A 66 4.14 7.03 10.55
N LEU A 67 3.14 6.87 9.69
CA LEU A 67 2.42 5.61 9.45
C LEU A 67 2.69 5.15 8.02
N ILE A 68 3.21 3.94 7.86
CA ILE A 68 3.45 3.30 6.58
C ILE A 68 2.50 2.11 6.47
N ASN A 69 1.47 2.24 5.65
CA ASN A 69 0.52 1.18 5.34
C ASN A 69 1.06 0.35 4.17
N ASN A 70 1.90 -0.65 4.45
CA ASN A 70 2.55 -1.47 3.42
C ASN A 70 1.96 -2.88 3.27
N ALA A 71 1.28 -3.42 4.29
CA ALA A 71 0.69 -4.75 4.22
C ALA A 71 -0.22 -4.92 2.98
N GLY A 72 -0.10 -6.07 2.32
CA GLY A 72 -0.93 -6.40 1.17
C GLY A 72 -0.72 -7.83 0.69
N LEU A 73 -1.77 -8.37 0.07
CA LEU A 73 -1.81 -9.70 -0.54
C LEU A 73 -1.84 -9.61 -2.07
N PRO A 74 -1.16 -10.53 -2.77
CA PRO A 74 -1.22 -10.63 -4.22
C PRO A 74 -2.52 -11.21 -4.78
N PRO A 75 -2.76 -11.08 -6.10
CA PRO A 75 -3.92 -11.66 -6.79
C PRO A 75 -3.82 -13.18 -6.95
N ARG A 76 -3.91 -13.94 -5.85
CA ARG A 76 -3.99 -15.42 -5.91
C ARG A 76 -5.42 -15.89 -6.11
N GLU A 77 -5.60 -16.92 -6.94
CA GLU A 77 -6.90 -17.53 -7.19
C GLU A 77 -7.57 -17.95 -5.87
N GLY A 78 -8.88 -17.71 -5.75
CA GLY A 78 -9.65 -17.97 -4.54
C GLY A 78 -9.45 -16.98 -3.39
N LEU A 79 -8.55 -16.00 -3.50
CA LEU A 79 -8.26 -15.03 -2.44
C LEU A 79 -8.88 -13.64 -2.66
N ALA A 80 -9.82 -13.47 -3.60
CA ALA A 80 -10.40 -12.17 -3.94
C ALA A 80 -10.95 -11.41 -2.70
N GLU A 81 -11.67 -12.12 -1.82
CA GLU A 81 -12.26 -11.53 -0.61
C GLU A 81 -11.20 -11.05 0.37
N VAL A 82 -10.24 -11.92 0.73
CA VAL A 82 -9.17 -11.56 1.68
C VAL A 82 -8.25 -10.47 1.09
N VAL A 83 -8.08 -10.43 -0.24
CA VAL A 83 -7.37 -9.35 -0.92
C VAL A 83 -8.08 -8.01 -0.72
N LEU A 84 -9.39 -7.91 -0.94
CA LEU A 84 -10.12 -6.66 -0.68
C LEU A 84 -10.10 -6.28 0.80
N LYS A 85 -10.25 -7.27 1.68
CA LYS A 85 -10.19 -7.08 3.14
C LYS A 85 -8.83 -6.52 3.56
N VAL A 86 -7.72 -7.15 3.20
CA VAL A 86 -6.38 -6.70 3.63
C VAL A 86 -5.93 -5.43 2.89
N ASN A 87 -6.03 -5.41 1.56
CA ASN A 87 -5.39 -4.37 0.76
C ASN A 87 -6.10 -3.02 0.82
N TYR A 88 -7.37 -3.00 1.21
CA TYR A 88 -8.16 -1.77 1.23
C TYR A 88 -8.97 -1.59 2.51
N ILE A 89 -9.86 -2.53 2.86
CA ILE A 89 -10.80 -2.32 3.97
C ILE A 89 -10.07 -2.22 5.31
N GLY A 90 -9.25 -3.22 5.63
CA GLY A 90 -8.42 -3.27 6.82
C GLY A 90 -7.38 -2.17 6.87
N LEU A 91 -6.81 -1.80 5.71
CA LEU A 91 -5.95 -0.62 5.60
C LEU A 91 -6.68 0.65 6.04
N CYS A 92 -7.89 0.90 5.53
CA CYS A 92 -8.69 2.07 5.89
C CYS A 92 -9.07 2.06 7.38
N THR A 93 -9.55 0.92 7.90
CA THR A 93 -9.89 0.77 9.33
C THR A 93 -8.67 1.03 10.23
N PHE A 94 -7.51 0.46 9.89
CA PHE A 94 -6.27 0.66 10.64
C PHE A 94 -5.79 2.11 10.55
N LEU A 95 -5.80 2.70 9.35
CA LEU A 95 -5.45 4.10 9.12
C LEU A 95 -6.30 5.04 10.00
N ASP A 96 -7.63 4.87 9.97
CA ASP A 96 -8.55 5.70 10.73
C ASP A 96 -8.34 5.57 12.24
N GLY A 97 -8.12 4.34 12.74
CA GLY A 97 -7.81 4.09 14.14
C GLY A 97 -6.45 4.63 14.62
N MET A 98 -5.52 4.84 13.69
CA MET A 98 -4.18 5.37 13.99
C MET A 98 -4.11 6.90 14.00
N LEU A 99 -5.10 7.62 13.45
CA LEU A 99 -5.01 9.08 13.27
C LEU A 99 -4.75 9.84 14.59
N ASP A 100 -5.41 9.45 15.67
CA ASP A 100 -5.25 10.09 16.99
C ASP A 100 -3.93 9.69 17.69
N LYS A 101 -3.19 8.75 17.11
CA LYS A 101 -1.87 8.30 17.57
C LYS A 101 -0.73 8.89 16.73
N LEU A 102 -1.04 9.75 15.77
CA LEU A 102 -0.03 10.44 14.96
C LEU A 102 0.40 11.75 15.61
N ALA A 103 1.69 12.08 15.48
CA ALA A 103 2.23 13.36 15.91
C ALA A 103 1.72 14.50 15.00
N SER A 104 1.79 15.73 15.50
CA SER A 104 1.58 16.92 14.65
C SER A 104 2.62 16.95 13.53
N GLY A 105 2.18 17.14 12.27
CA GLY A 105 3.09 17.12 11.12
C GLY A 105 3.45 15.73 10.60
N ALA A 106 2.87 14.66 11.18
CA ALA A 106 3.19 13.29 10.79
C ALA A 106 2.83 12.96 9.33
N ALA A 107 3.51 11.95 8.80
CA ALA A 107 3.34 11.47 7.45
C ALA A 107 2.59 10.14 7.40
N VAL A 108 1.74 9.97 6.40
CA VAL A 108 1.08 8.71 6.06
C VAL A 108 1.51 8.31 4.65
N VAL A 109 2.00 7.08 4.49
CA VAL A 109 2.37 6.52 3.19
C VAL A 109 1.59 5.23 2.97
N ASN A 110 0.77 5.19 1.92
CA ASN A 110 -0.02 4.02 1.55
C ASN A 110 0.63 3.29 0.37
N THR A 111 0.97 2.01 0.53
CA THR A 111 1.51 1.22 -0.58
C THR A 111 0.37 0.75 -1.49
N ALA A 112 0.21 1.43 -2.62
CA ALA A 112 -0.67 1.07 -3.71
C ALA A 112 0.04 0.05 -4.64
N SER A 113 -0.03 0.26 -5.96
CA SER A 113 0.61 -0.56 -6.99
C SER A 113 0.39 0.10 -8.36
N ARG A 114 1.29 -0.12 -9.31
CA ARG A 114 1.04 0.19 -10.73
C ARG A 114 -0.23 -0.50 -11.26
N ALA A 115 -0.63 -1.63 -10.69
CA ALA A 115 -1.90 -2.28 -11.00
C ALA A 115 -3.12 -1.36 -10.75
N GLY A 116 -2.96 -0.33 -9.91
CA GLY A 116 -3.94 0.71 -9.62
C GLY A 116 -4.03 1.84 -10.66
N ALA A 117 -3.20 1.83 -11.72
CA ALA A 117 -3.11 2.95 -12.67
C ALA A 117 -4.42 3.22 -13.45
N GLY A 118 -5.30 2.21 -13.57
CA GLY A 118 -6.57 2.28 -14.29
C GLY A 118 -7.74 2.87 -13.49
N TRP A 119 -7.48 3.57 -12.38
CA TRP A 119 -8.54 4.05 -11.48
C TRP A 119 -9.50 5.05 -12.15
N ARG A 120 -9.05 5.77 -13.20
CA ARG A 120 -9.90 6.76 -13.91
C ARG A 120 -10.97 6.05 -14.73
N GLU A 121 -10.57 5.00 -15.42
CA GLU A 121 -11.43 4.16 -16.24
C GLU A 121 -12.39 3.35 -15.37
N ASN A 122 -11.94 2.95 -14.17
CA ASN A 122 -12.69 2.11 -13.25
C ASN A 122 -13.36 2.89 -12.09
N LEU A 123 -13.50 4.22 -12.23
CA LEU A 123 -13.86 5.12 -11.13
C LEU A 123 -15.18 4.74 -10.45
N ASP A 124 -16.18 4.27 -11.19
CA ASP A 124 -17.47 3.88 -10.62
C ASP A 124 -17.35 2.67 -9.68
N GLN A 125 -16.54 1.68 -10.06
CA GLN A 125 -16.29 0.51 -9.22
C GLN A 125 -15.40 0.87 -8.02
N VAL A 126 -14.44 1.78 -8.21
CA VAL A 126 -13.63 2.34 -7.12
C VAL A 126 -14.54 3.02 -6.08
N LYS A 127 -15.43 3.90 -6.52
CA LYS A 127 -16.41 4.57 -5.63
C LYS A 127 -17.32 3.56 -4.94
N ALA A 128 -17.75 2.51 -5.63
CA ALA A 128 -18.56 1.46 -5.04
C ALA A 128 -17.83 0.72 -3.92
N LEU A 129 -16.55 0.38 -4.10
CA LEU A 129 -15.72 -0.21 -3.05
C LEU A 129 -15.49 0.78 -1.89
N MET A 130 -15.22 2.06 -2.20
CA MET A 130 -15.04 3.09 -1.17
C MET A 130 -16.29 3.31 -0.31
N ALA A 131 -17.47 3.10 -0.87
CA ALA A 131 -18.75 3.22 -0.19
C ALA A 131 -19.19 1.93 0.52
N LEU A 132 -18.45 0.83 0.36
CA LEU A 132 -18.79 -0.45 0.96
C LEU A 132 -18.74 -0.33 2.50
N GLN A 133 -19.83 -0.72 3.16
CA GLN A 133 -19.94 -0.76 4.62
C GLN A 133 -20.13 -2.20 5.07
N GLY A 134 -19.40 -2.63 6.11
CA GLY A 134 -19.59 -3.91 6.78
C GLY A 134 -18.96 -5.12 6.10
N ASP A 135 -19.47 -6.31 6.45
CA ASP A 135 -18.91 -7.63 6.10
C ASP A 135 -19.33 -8.13 4.69
N ASN A 136 -19.95 -7.27 3.88
CA ASN A 136 -20.64 -7.60 2.62
C ASN A 136 -19.67 -7.82 1.44
N VAL A 137 -18.40 -8.11 1.71
CA VAL A 137 -17.33 -8.16 0.70
C VAL A 137 -17.57 -9.29 -0.31
N ALA A 138 -18.06 -10.44 0.16
CA ALA A 138 -18.39 -11.58 -0.70
C ALA A 138 -19.52 -11.24 -1.69
N ASP A 139 -20.59 -10.60 -1.21
CA ASP A 139 -21.72 -10.16 -2.05
C ASP A 139 -21.25 -9.11 -3.07
N PHE A 140 -20.44 -8.15 -2.63
CA PHE A 140 -19.84 -7.15 -3.52
C PHE A 140 -19.01 -7.80 -4.64
N ILE A 141 -18.20 -8.82 -4.33
CA ILE A 141 -17.42 -9.56 -5.32
C ILE A 141 -18.33 -10.29 -6.32
N ALA A 142 -19.39 -10.94 -5.84
CA ALA A 142 -20.33 -11.66 -6.67
C ALA A 142 -21.08 -10.71 -7.63
N ASP A 143 -21.61 -9.60 -7.11
CA ASP A 143 -22.35 -8.60 -7.88
C ASP A 143 -21.48 -7.95 -8.96
N GLN A 144 -20.22 -7.65 -8.62
CA GLN A 144 -19.25 -7.04 -9.50
C GLN A 144 -18.53 -8.05 -10.41
N LYS A 145 -18.81 -9.35 -10.26
CA LYS A 145 -18.22 -10.46 -11.03
C LYS A 145 -16.69 -10.41 -11.04
N MET A 146 -16.08 -10.14 -9.89
CA MET A 146 -14.63 -9.97 -9.78
C MET A 146 -13.91 -11.30 -9.57
N ASP A 147 -12.84 -11.51 -10.34
CA ASP A 147 -11.83 -12.49 -10.02
C ASP A 147 -10.76 -11.91 -9.07
N ALA A 148 -9.77 -12.72 -8.69
CA ALA A 148 -8.69 -12.30 -7.80
C ALA A 148 -7.84 -11.16 -8.38
N THR A 149 -7.62 -11.16 -9.70
CA THR A 149 -6.86 -10.12 -10.40
C THR A 149 -7.58 -8.79 -10.35
N ARG A 150 -8.89 -8.78 -10.64
CA ARG A 150 -9.71 -7.57 -10.57
C ARG A 150 -9.87 -7.07 -9.15
N ALA A 151 -10.06 -7.95 -8.17
CA ALA A 151 -10.10 -7.59 -6.76
C ALA A 151 -8.79 -6.90 -6.31
N TYR A 152 -7.64 -7.44 -6.72
CA TYR A 152 -6.35 -6.81 -6.46
C TYR A 152 -6.24 -5.43 -7.12
N ASN A 153 -6.50 -5.34 -8.43
CA ASN A 153 -6.45 -4.07 -9.16
C ASN A 153 -7.37 -3.03 -8.51
N LEU A 154 -8.62 -3.38 -8.25
CA LEU A 154 -9.61 -2.51 -7.62
C LEU A 154 -9.15 -2.04 -6.24
N SER A 155 -8.58 -2.93 -5.41
CA SER A 155 -8.04 -2.54 -4.10
C SER A 155 -6.94 -1.48 -4.23
N LYS A 156 -6.05 -1.61 -5.22
CA LYS A 156 -4.93 -0.69 -5.43
C LYS A 156 -5.38 0.62 -6.08
N GLU A 157 -6.36 0.59 -6.98
CA GLU A 157 -7.06 1.78 -7.49
C GLU A 157 -7.71 2.56 -6.34
N ALA A 158 -8.41 1.86 -5.44
CA ALA A 158 -9.09 2.48 -4.31
C ALA A 158 -8.11 3.09 -3.30
N VAL A 159 -6.94 2.50 -3.05
CA VAL A 159 -5.89 3.13 -2.22
C VAL A 159 -5.42 4.46 -2.82
N ILE A 160 -5.22 4.53 -4.14
CA ILE A 160 -4.81 5.76 -4.84
C ILE A 160 -5.91 6.82 -4.71
N VAL A 161 -7.16 6.46 -5.02
CA VAL A 161 -8.28 7.41 -4.99
C VAL A 161 -8.60 7.85 -3.55
N MET A 162 -8.54 6.96 -2.56
CA MET A 162 -8.71 7.29 -1.15
C MET A 162 -7.63 8.27 -0.67
N THR A 163 -6.38 8.03 -1.05
CA THR A 163 -5.24 8.92 -0.74
C THR A 163 -5.49 10.33 -1.28
N MET A 164 -5.91 10.43 -2.55
CA MET A 164 -6.23 11.70 -3.19
C MET A 164 -7.45 12.38 -2.56
N ALA A 165 -8.54 11.63 -2.32
CA ALA A 165 -9.80 12.17 -1.80
C ALA A 165 -9.69 12.72 -0.37
N ARG A 166 -8.77 12.18 0.44
CA ARG A 166 -8.56 12.62 1.83
C ARG A 166 -7.50 13.72 1.97
N ALA A 167 -6.96 14.25 0.86
CA ALA A 167 -5.88 15.24 0.91
C ALA A 167 -6.26 16.51 1.71
N GLU A 168 -7.50 16.98 1.57
CA GLU A 168 -8.01 18.14 2.31
C GLU A 168 -8.16 17.86 3.80
N ASP A 169 -8.83 16.75 4.18
CA ASP A 169 -9.00 16.31 5.58
C ASP A 169 -7.64 16.12 6.28
N MET A 170 -6.70 15.42 5.63
CA MET A 170 -5.36 15.23 6.19
C MET A 170 -4.61 16.54 6.33
N THR A 171 -4.73 17.46 5.36
CA THR A 171 -4.09 18.77 5.45
C THR A 171 -4.68 19.62 6.59
N ALA A 172 -6.00 19.58 6.79
CA ALA A 172 -6.67 20.27 7.89
C ALA A 172 -6.23 19.75 9.26
N ARG A 173 -5.88 18.46 9.35
CA ARG A 173 -5.28 17.82 10.54
C ARG A 173 -3.80 18.13 10.73
N GLY A 174 -3.16 18.86 9.80
CA GLY A 174 -1.72 19.09 9.81
C GLY A 174 -0.90 17.86 9.44
N LEU A 175 -1.53 16.85 8.82
CA LEU A 175 -0.89 15.62 8.36
C LEU A 175 -0.55 15.70 6.87
N ARG A 176 0.30 14.80 6.42
CA ARG A 176 0.59 14.56 5.00
C ARG A 176 0.23 13.12 4.68
N MET A 177 -0.40 12.89 3.54
CA MET A 177 -0.72 11.54 3.09
C MET A 177 -0.44 11.41 1.59
N ASN A 178 0.31 10.39 1.20
CA ASN A 178 0.63 10.05 -0.18
C ASN A 178 0.55 8.55 -0.39
N SER A 179 0.49 8.11 -1.65
CA SER A 179 0.62 6.70 -2.02
C SER A 179 1.90 6.47 -2.81
N ALA A 180 2.44 5.27 -2.66
CA ALA A 180 3.54 4.75 -3.45
C ALA A 180 3.01 3.59 -4.30
N SER A 181 3.28 3.62 -5.61
CA SER A 181 2.79 2.63 -6.58
C SER A 181 3.95 1.90 -7.26
N PRO A 182 4.52 0.85 -6.62
CA PRO A 182 5.52 0.01 -7.23
C PRO A 182 4.98 -0.80 -8.41
N ALA A 183 5.85 -1.13 -9.36
CA ALA A 183 5.58 -2.18 -10.35
C ALA A 183 6.05 -3.56 -9.86
N ALA A 184 6.40 -4.47 -10.78
CA ALA A 184 6.92 -5.77 -10.44
C ALA A 184 8.24 -5.62 -9.68
N VAL A 185 8.23 -5.99 -8.40
CA VAL A 185 9.40 -6.00 -7.52
C VAL A 185 9.88 -7.43 -7.34
N SER A 186 11.19 -7.64 -7.34
CA SER A 186 11.83 -8.93 -7.03
C SER A 186 11.60 -9.28 -5.56
N THR A 187 10.44 -9.89 -5.30
CA THR A 187 9.99 -10.38 -3.99
C THR A 187 9.44 -11.78 -4.18
N GLY A 188 9.15 -12.51 -3.09
CA GLY A 188 8.48 -13.81 -3.14
C GLY A 188 7.07 -13.78 -3.76
N ILE A 189 6.58 -12.62 -4.19
CA ILE A 189 5.27 -12.42 -4.83
C ILE A 189 5.39 -12.34 -6.37
N LEU A 190 6.60 -12.23 -6.93
CA LEU A 190 6.80 -12.02 -8.38
C LEU A 190 6.12 -13.12 -9.22
N ASP A 191 6.17 -14.37 -8.78
CA ASP A 191 5.55 -15.49 -9.49
C ASP A 191 4.02 -15.38 -9.54
N ASP A 192 3.39 -14.88 -8.46
CA ASP A 192 1.95 -14.60 -8.43
C ASP A 192 1.58 -13.53 -9.47
N PHE A 193 2.42 -12.50 -9.62
CA PHE A 193 2.22 -11.45 -10.63
C PHE A 193 2.40 -11.99 -12.05
N VAL A 194 3.39 -12.85 -12.29
CA VAL A 194 3.59 -13.48 -13.59
C VAL A 194 2.38 -14.37 -13.94
N ALA A 195 1.85 -15.13 -12.98
CA ALA A 195 0.66 -15.94 -13.18
C ALA A 195 -0.59 -15.08 -13.49
N ALA A 196 -0.80 -13.99 -12.76
CA ALA A 196 -2.00 -13.16 -12.90
C ALA A 196 -2.00 -12.25 -14.14
N PHE A 197 -0.83 -11.75 -14.55
CA PHE A 197 -0.72 -10.72 -15.61
C PHE A 197 0.07 -11.17 -16.85
N GLY A 198 0.67 -12.37 -16.82
CA GLY A 198 1.23 -13.06 -17.98
C GLY A 198 2.33 -12.31 -18.74
N GLU A 199 2.31 -12.45 -20.07
CA GLU A 199 3.29 -11.87 -21.00
C GLU A 199 3.46 -10.35 -20.85
N LYS A 200 2.42 -9.64 -20.39
CA LYS A 200 2.48 -8.19 -20.19
C LYS A 200 3.48 -7.81 -19.09
N VAL A 201 3.64 -8.62 -18.05
CA VAL A 201 4.67 -8.39 -17.01
C VAL A 201 6.05 -8.65 -17.59
N ALA A 202 6.23 -9.77 -18.30
CA ALA A 202 7.49 -10.12 -18.93
C ALA A 202 7.95 -9.05 -19.95
N ALA A 203 7.05 -8.58 -20.82
CA ALA A 203 7.34 -7.52 -21.79
C ALA A 203 7.71 -6.20 -21.12
N ASN A 204 6.99 -5.81 -20.05
CA ASN A 204 7.32 -4.60 -19.29
C ASN A 204 8.68 -4.72 -18.59
N ILE A 205 8.98 -5.86 -17.97
CA ILE A 205 10.28 -6.13 -17.34
C ILE A 205 11.39 -6.10 -18.38
N ALA A 206 11.19 -6.73 -19.54
CA ALA A 206 12.16 -6.71 -20.63
C ALA A 206 12.41 -5.29 -21.15
N ARG A 207 11.35 -4.47 -21.24
CA ARG A 207 11.44 -3.08 -21.68
C ARG A 207 12.19 -2.18 -20.68
N VAL A 208 12.00 -2.40 -19.38
CA VAL A 208 12.74 -1.69 -18.31
C VAL A 208 14.15 -2.25 -18.10
N GLY A 209 14.37 -3.52 -18.45
CA GLY A 209 15.64 -4.24 -18.33
C GLY A 209 15.73 -5.15 -17.10
N ARG A 210 14.98 -4.86 -16.02
CA ARG A 210 14.89 -5.71 -14.81
C ARG A 210 13.66 -5.40 -13.96
N PRO A 211 13.23 -6.29 -13.05
CA PRO A 211 12.33 -5.93 -11.97
C PRO A 211 12.98 -4.93 -11.00
N GLY A 212 12.14 -4.16 -10.30
CA GLY A 212 12.59 -3.30 -9.19
C GLY A 212 13.04 -4.12 -7.99
N LEU A 213 13.85 -3.53 -7.12
CA LEU A 213 14.28 -4.16 -5.87
C LEU A 213 13.48 -3.59 -4.68
N PRO A 214 13.18 -4.41 -3.65
CA PRO A 214 12.47 -3.94 -2.46
C PRO A 214 13.10 -2.70 -1.81
N GLU A 215 14.42 -2.64 -1.78
CA GLU A 215 15.20 -1.53 -1.23
C GLU A 215 15.01 -0.22 -1.99
N GLU A 216 14.79 -0.26 -3.32
CA GLU A 216 14.56 0.92 -4.16
C GLU A 216 13.18 1.51 -3.89
N VAL A 217 12.19 0.65 -3.65
CA VAL A 217 10.85 1.08 -3.23
C VAL A 217 10.88 1.62 -1.81
N ALA A 218 11.61 0.96 -0.91
CA ALA A 218 11.75 1.39 0.47
C ALA A 218 12.34 2.81 0.58
N ASP A 219 13.31 3.18 -0.26
CA ASP A 219 13.90 4.53 -0.25
C ASP A 219 12.86 5.61 -0.56
N VAL A 220 11.98 5.37 -1.53
CA VAL A 220 10.91 6.32 -1.87
C VAL A 220 9.85 6.38 -0.76
N ILE A 221 9.48 5.24 -0.17
CA ILE A 221 8.53 5.20 0.96
C ILE A 221 9.11 5.98 2.15
N ILE A 222 10.38 5.79 2.49
CA ILE A 222 11.05 6.50 3.59
C ILE A 222 11.12 8.00 3.29
N PHE A 223 11.43 8.40 2.06
CA PHE A 223 11.37 9.82 1.65
C PHE A 223 9.97 10.41 1.83
N LEU A 224 8.91 9.71 1.42
CA LEU A 224 7.53 10.17 1.60
C LEU A 224 7.10 10.23 3.08
N ALA A 225 7.67 9.36 3.92
CA ALA A 225 7.46 9.39 5.37
C ALA A 225 8.26 10.51 6.07
N SER A 226 9.36 10.96 5.47
CA SER A 226 10.28 11.93 6.05
C SER A 226 9.83 13.39 5.89
N PRO A 227 10.32 14.34 6.71
CA PRO A 227 10.06 15.78 6.56
C PRO A 227 10.46 16.37 5.19
N GLU A 228 11.37 15.74 4.47
CA GLU A 228 11.90 16.17 3.18
C GLU A 228 10.81 16.20 2.09
N SER A 229 9.70 15.49 2.29
CA SER A 229 8.52 15.50 1.42
C SER A 229 7.38 16.40 1.93
N ALA A 230 7.69 17.40 2.76
CA ALA A 230 6.70 18.25 3.44
C ALA A 230 5.64 18.89 2.52
N TRP A 231 6.00 19.15 1.26
CA TRP A 231 5.10 19.78 0.26
C TRP A 231 4.40 18.80 -0.68
N ILE A 232 4.64 17.49 -0.52
CA ILE A 232 3.99 16.44 -1.31
C ILE A 232 2.79 15.94 -0.51
N LYS A 233 1.58 16.19 -1.02
CA LYS A 233 0.31 15.79 -0.38
C LYS A 233 -0.69 15.29 -1.43
N GLY A 234 -1.37 14.20 -1.11
CA GLY A 234 -2.40 13.58 -1.96
C GLY A 234 -1.86 13.03 -3.28
N GLN A 235 -0.55 12.81 -3.41
CA GLN A 235 0.06 12.33 -4.64
C GLN A 235 0.21 10.82 -4.63
N ASP A 236 0.10 10.22 -5.82
CA ASP A 236 0.54 8.85 -6.09
C ASP A 236 1.89 8.88 -6.80
N ILE A 237 2.89 8.25 -6.20
CA ILE A 237 4.26 8.21 -6.72
C ILE A 237 4.52 6.84 -7.33
N ALA A 238 4.61 6.78 -8.66
CA ALA A 238 4.96 5.56 -9.38
C ALA A 238 6.44 5.21 -9.18
N ILE A 239 6.72 3.95 -8.84
CA ILE A 239 8.07 3.41 -8.64
C ILE A 239 8.22 2.18 -9.55
N ASP A 240 8.37 2.43 -10.84
CA ASP A 240 8.14 1.40 -11.86
C ASP A 240 9.20 1.34 -12.97
N GLY A 241 10.35 1.98 -12.77
CA GLY A 241 11.43 2.00 -13.78
C GLY A 241 11.01 2.69 -15.09
N GLY A 242 9.97 3.54 -15.05
CA GLY A 242 9.47 4.25 -16.23
C GLY A 242 8.39 3.51 -17.01
N MET A 243 7.88 2.36 -16.53
CA MET A 243 6.82 1.62 -17.24
C MET A 243 5.59 2.47 -17.53
N SER A 244 5.11 3.26 -16.56
CA SER A 244 3.94 4.11 -16.75
C SER A 244 4.21 5.23 -17.74
N ALA A 245 5.40 5.83 -17.70
CA ALA A 245 5.81 6.87 -18.65
C ALA A 245 5.89 6.31 -20.07
N MET A 246 6.47 5.12 -20.24
CA MET A 246 6.55 4.42 -21.53
C MET A 246 5.17 4.04 -22.07
N ALA A 247 4.29 3.50 -21.24
CA ALA A 247 2.92 3.18 -21.64
C ALA A 247 2.14 4.44 -22.06
N MET A 248 2.33 5.56 -21.35
CA MET A 248 1.72 6.84 -21.72
C MET A 248 2.31 7.40 -23.02
N SER A 249 3.62 7.28 -23.22
CA SER A 249 4.29 7.67 -24.47
C SER A 249 3.70 6.95 -25.68
N ASP A 250 3.52 5.62 -25.57
CA ASP A 250 2.90 4.81 -26.61
C ASP A 250 1.44 5.25 -26.87
N ALA A 251 0.65 5.46 -25.80
CA ALA A 251 -0.75 5.87 -25.91
C ALA A 251 -0.92 7.25 -26.56
N LEU A 252 0.06 8.14 -26.39
CA LEU A 252 0.09 9.47 -26.99
C LEU A 252 0.76 9.50 -28.38
N GLY A 253 1.31 8.37 -28.85
CA GLY A 253 2.03 8.30 -30.12
C GLY A 253 3.30 9.15 -30.15
N LEU A 254 3.97 9.32 -29.00
CA LEU A 254 5.23 10.07 -28.89
C LEU A 254 6.46 9.24 -29.29
N THR A 255 6.29 7.92 -29.39
CA THR A 255 7.31 6.93 -29.76
C THR A 255 6.72 5.89 -30.70
#